data_AF-A0A5R8K9V7-F1
#
_entry.id   AF-A0A5R8K9V7-F1
#
_cell.length_a   1.000
_cell.length_b   1.000
_cell.length_c   1.000
_cell.angle_alpha   90.00
_cell.angle_beta   90.00
_cell.angle_gamma   90.00
#
_symmetry.space_group_name_H-M   'P 1'
#
loop_
_entity.id
_entity.type
_entity.pdbx_description
1 polymer ?
#
loop_
_entity_poly.entity_id
_entity_poly.type
_entity_poly.pdbx_seq_one_letter_code
_entity_poly.pdbx_strand_id
1 'polypeptide(L)'
;MDPIDPPPVVEKNPGLTLFDAVFDLSFATPITPRVVKWLYIISIVAAGLVALSKILSGFSAGIMAGLVSLFIAPIVFIIYVLVARVTLEVALAIFQMADSLKKIERNR
;
A
#
# COMPACT_ATOMS: atom_id res chain seq x y z
N MET A 1 -27.55 21.62 44.83
CA MET A 1 -26.40 21.81 43.93
C MET A 1 -25.90 20.42 43.65
N ASP A 2 -26.36 19.84 42.55
CA ASP A 2 -25.96 18.50 42.16
C ASP A 2 -24.48 18.52 41.77
N PRO A 3 -23.69 17.50 42.16
CA PRO A 3 -22.32 17.37 41.70
C PRO A 3 -22.31 17.38 40.16
N ILE A 4 -21.59 18.32 39.58
CA ILE A 4 -21.36 18.35 38.13
C ILE A 4 -20.50 17.14 37.82
N ASP A 5 -21.11 16.09 37.26
CA ASP A 5 -20.35 14.93 36.79
C ASP A 5 -19.24 15.42 35.86
N PRO A 6 -17.98 14.98 36.06
CA PRO A 6 -16.90 15.35 35.17
C PRO A 6 -17.27 14.91 33.75
N PRO A 7 -16.96 15.73 32.72
CA PRO A 7 -17.27 15.40 31.35
C PRO A 7 -16.69 14.03 31.00
N PRO A 8 -17.38 13.24 30.16
CA PRO A 8 -16.92 11.92 29.75
C PRO A 8 -15.50 12.02 29.22
N VAL A 9 -14.57 11.28 29.85
CA VAL A 9 -13.18 11.22 29.43
C VAL A 9 -13.17 10.57 28.05
N VAL A 10 -12.94 11.36 27.00
CA VAL A 10 -12.78 10.83 25.65
C VAL A 10 -11.53 9.97 25.66
N GLU A 11 -11.71 8.66 25.82
CA GLU A 11 -10.64 7.68 25.72
C GLU A 11 -10.06 7.79 24.32
N LYS A 12 -8.88 8.42 24.23
CA LYS A 12 -8.14 8.57 22.98
C LYS A 12 -7.74 7.16 22.55
N ASN A 13 -8.59 6.53 21.74
CA ASN A 13 -8.27 5.30 21.05
C ASN A 13 -6.87 5.48 20.46
N PRO A 14 -5.85 4.71 20.91
CA PRO A 14 -4.54 4.77 20.31
C PRO A 14 -4.76 4.33 18.86
N GLY A 15 -4.79 5.32 17.96
CA GLY A 15 -4.95 5.07 16.55
C GLY A 15 -3.78 4.20 16.13
N LEU A 16 -4.05 2.91 15.95
CA LEU A 16 -3.08 1.89 15.55
C LEU A 16 -2.24 2.49 14.42
N THR A 17 -0.96 2.74 14.70
CA THR A 17 -0.13 3.49 13.76
C THR A 17 0.19 2.59 12.57
N LEU A 18 0.43 3.17 11.39
CA LEU A 18 0.70 2.38 10.18
C LEU A 18 1.93 1.48 10.33
N PHE A 19 2.88 1.89 11.19
CA PHE A 19 4.02 1.07 11.57
C PHE A 19 3.57 -0.16 12.36
N ASP A 20 2.68 -0.02 13.33
CA ASP A 20 2.13 -1.15 14.07
C ASP A 20 1.42 -2.14 13.15
N ALA A 21 0.72 -1.68 12.12
CA ALA A 21 0.04 -2.54 11.15
C ALA A 21 1.00 -3.25 10.17
N VAL A 22 2.14 -2.63 9.81
CA VAL A 22 3.16 -3.24 8.95
C VAL A 22 4.04 -4.23 9.74
N PHE A 23 4.23 -3.99 11.05
CA PHE A 23 4.92 -4.89 11.97
C PHE A 23 4.00 -5.87 12.71
N ASP A 24 2.70 -5.89 12.40
CA ASP A 24 1.76 -6.90 12.88
C ASP A 24 1.97 -8.22 12.12
N LEU A 25 3.05 -8.93 12.49
CA LEU A 25 3.40 -10.24 11.96
C LEU A 25 2.40 -11.35 12.36
N SER A 26 1.44 -11.03 13.24
CA SER A 26 0.43 -11.98 13.70
C SER A 26 -0.76 -12.10 12.74
N PHE A 27 -0.99 -11.12 11.84
CA PHE A 27 -2.11 -11.08 10.90
C PHE A 27 -3.49 -11.39 11.52
N ALA A 28 -3.66 -11.16 12.83
CA ALA A 28 -4.83 -11.62 13.58
C ALA A 28 -6.11 -10.85 13.20
N THR A 29 -5.96 -9.65 12.64
CA THR A 29 -7.05 -8.89 12.03
C THR A 29 -6.74 -8.57 10.56
N PRO A 30 -7.76 -8.60 9.67
CA PRO A 30 -7.58 -8.22 8.26
C PRO A 30 -7.44 -6.70 8.14
N ILE A 31 -6.27 -6.17 8.47
CA ILE A 31 -5.91 -4.74 8.31
C ILE A 31 -5.59 -4.43 6.83
N THR A 32 -5.45 -5.46 6.01
CA THR A 32 -5.01 -5.40 4.62
C THR A 32 -5.74 -4.37 3.75
N PRO A 33 -7.09 -4.23 3.77
CA PRO A 33 -7.78 -3.21 2.98
C PRO A 33 -7.32 -1.78 3.28
N ARG A 34 -6.89 -1.52 4.52
CA ARG A 34 -6.46 -0.20 4.99
C ARG A 34 -5.03 0.12 4.58
N VAL A 35 -4.17 -0.90 4.44
CA VAL A 35 -2.74 -0.75 4.10
C VAL A 35 -2.49 -0.78 2.59
N VAL A 36 -3.38 -1.37 1.79
CA VAL A 36 -3.27 -1.47 0.32
C VAL A 36 -2.97 -0.12 -0.36
N LYS A 37 -3.58 0.98 0.09
CA LYS A 37 -3.30 2.32 -0.45
C LYS A 37 -1.83 2.73 -0.24
N TRP A 38 -1.29 2.47 0.95
CA TRP A 38 0.10 2.78 1.27
C TRP A 38 1.08 1.87 0.53
N LEU A 39 0.76 0.59 0.42
CA LEU A 39 1.50 -0.38 -0.41
C LEU A 39 1.59 0.07 -1.87
N TYR A 40 0.50 0.60 -2.44
CA TYR A 40 0.53 1.12 -3.80
C TYR A 40 1.47 2.33 -3.93
N ILE A 41 1.40 3.29 -3.01
CA ILE A 41 2.27 4.47 -3.00
C ILE A 41 3.74 4.06 -2.91
N ILE A 42 4.07 3.16 -1.98
CA ILE A 42 5.43 2.62 -1.83
C ILE A 42 5.88 1.92 -3.12
N SER A 43 4.99 1.16 -3.76
CA SER A 43 5.29 0.47 -5.01
C SER A 43 5.58 1.44 -6.17
N ILE A 44 4.85 2.55 -6.27
CA ILE A 44 5.12 3.62 -7.25
C ILE A 44 6.48 4.25 -6.99
N VAL A 45 6.79 4.59 -5.73
CA VAL A 45 8.08 5.18 -5.36
C VAL A 45 9.23 4.21 -5.68
N ALA A 46 9.08 2.94 -5.33
CA ALA A 46 10.05 1.90 -5.66
C ALA A 46 10.24 1.74 -7.18
N ALA A 47 9.16 1.72 -7.96
CA ALA A 47 9.22 1.68 -9.42
C ALA A 47 9.97 2.89 -9.98
N GLY A 48 9.74 4.09 -9.41
CA GLY A 48 10.46 5.31 -9.78
C GLY A 48 11.96 5.21 -9.51
N LEU A 49 12.35 4.67 -8.36
CA LEU A 49 13.75 4.43 -8.01
C LEU A 49 14.42 3.41 -8.95
N VAL A 50 13.71 2.34 -9.31
CA VAL A 50 14.19 1.36 -10.29
C VAL A 50 14.40 2.01 -11.65
N ALA A 51 13.43 2.80 -12.13
CA ALA A 51 13.52 3.51 -13.40
C ALA A 51 14.69 4.51 -13.41
N LEU A 52 14.85 5.29 -12.34
CA LEU A 52 15.97 6.23 -12.20
C LEU A 52 17.32 5.50 -12.19
N SER A 53 17.42 4.39 -11.45
CA SER A 53 18.63 3.56 -11.42
C SER A 53 18.99 3.00 -12.79
N LYS A 54 17.98 2.60 -13.59
CA LYS A 54 18.19 2.15 -14.98
C LYS A 54 18.72 3.26 -15.88
N ILE A 55 18.20 4.49 -15.73
CA ILE A 55 18.69 5.64 -16.49
C ILE A 55 20.15 5.94 -16.13
N LEU A 56 20.47 6.04 -14.83
CA LEU A 56 21.85 6.31 -14.38
C LEU A 56 22.82 5.22 -14.85
N SER A 57 22.43 3.95 -14.73
CA SER A 57 23.23 2.83 -15.22
C SER A 57 23.42 2.88 -16.74
N GLY A 58 22.37 3.23 -17.49
CA GLY A 58 22.45 3.40 -18.94
C GLY A 58 23.48 4.46 -19.35
N PHE A 59 23.46 5.64 -18.71
CA PHE A 59 24.44 6.68 -18.99
C PHE A 59 25.86 6.32 -18.55
N SER A 60 26.02 5.53 -17.48
CA SER A 60 27.33 5.02 -17.06
C SER A 60 27.97 4.08 -18.09
N ALA A 61 27.16 3.39 -18.89
CA ALA A 61 27.62 2.50 -19.96
C ALA A 61 27.93 3.24 -21.28
N GLY A 62 27.50 4.49 -21.42
CA GLY A 62 27.76 5.34 -22.58
C GLY A 62 26.54 6.14 -23.05
N ILE A 63 26.77 7.14 -23.92
CA ILE A 63 25.73 8.08 -24.38
C ILE A 63 24.58 7.36 -25.10
N MET A 64 24.89 6.44 -26.02
CA MET A 64 23.88 5.69 -26.77
C MET A 64 23.03 4.79 -25.85
N ALA A 65 23.66 4.12 -24.88
CA ALA A 65 22.96 3.31 -23.89
C ALA A 65 22.09 4.16 -22.97
N GLY A 66 22.57 5.35 -22.57
CA GLY A 66 21.80 6.34 -21.82
C GLY A 66 20.53 6.78 -22.56
N LEU A 67 20.64 7.14 -23.85
CA LEU A 67 19.49 7.52 -24.67
C LEU A 67 18.46 6.39 -24.78
N VAL A 68 18.90 5.15 -25.04
CA VAL A 68 18.00 3.99 -25.08
C VAL A 68 17.31 3.78 -23.72
N SER A 69 18.06 3.90 -22.62
CA SER A 69 17.51 3.74 -21.28
C SER A 69 16.44 4.79 -20.94
N LEU A 70 16.52 6.00 -21.52
CA LEU A 70 15.55 7.08 -21.30
C LEU A 70 14.17 6.75 -21.88
N PHE A 71 14.11 5.96 -22.96
CA PHE A 71 12.84 5.46 -23.53
C PHE A 71 12.37 4.18 -22.88
N ILE A 72 13.30 3.28 -22.51
CA ILE A 72 12.95 1.99 -21.89
C ILE A 72 12.51 2.17 -20.43
N ALA A 73 13.14 3.04 -19.65
CA ALA A 73 12.84 3.20 -18.22
C ALA A 73 11.38 3.62 -17.94
N PRO A 74 10.77 4.57 -18.68
CA PRO A 74 9.35 4.88 -18.53
C PRO A 74 8.42 3.70 -18.84
N ILE A 75 8.76 2.87 -19.84
CA ILE A 75 7.98 1.68 -20.18
C ILE A 75 8.05 0.67 -19.03
N VAL A 76 9.25 0.43 -18.50
CA VAL A 76 9.47 -0.44 -17.34
C VAL A 76 8.72 0.08 -16.11
N PHE A 77 8.75 1.39 -15.85
CA PHE A 77 8.01 2.03 -14.77
C PHE A 77 6.50 1.77 -14.87
N ILE A 78 5.92 2.01 -16.05
CA ILE A 78 4.47 1.81 -16.28
C ILE A 78 4.10 0.34 -16.06
N ILE A 79 4.89 -0.60 -16.59
CA ILE A 79 4.65 -2.04 -16.40
C ILE A 79 4.68 -2.40 -14.91
N TYR A 80 5.68 -1.94 -14.16
CA TYR A 80 5.77 -2.20 -12.72
C TYR A 80 4.57 -1.65 -11.95
N VAL A 81 4.16 -0.41 -12.24
CA VAL A 81 3.01 0.24 -11.59
C VAL A 81 1.71 -0.50 -11.94
N LEU A 82 1.54 -0.92 -13.19
CA LEU A 82 0.37 -1.69 -13.62
C LEU A 82 0.31 -3.05 -12.94
N VAL A 83 1.43 -3.79 -12.89
CA VAL A 83 1.49 -5.07 -12.18
C VAL A 83 1.16 -4.88 -10.70
N ALA A 84 1.75 -3.88 -10.04
CA ALA A 84 1.45 -3.55 -8.65
C ALA A 84 -0.04 -3.24 -8.45
N ARG A 85 -0.66 -2.49 -9.38
CA ARG A 85 -2.09 -2.18 -9.34
C ARG A 85 -2.94 -3.44 -9.42
N VAL A 86 -2.67 -4.32 -10.39
CA VAL A 86 -3.45 -5.56 -10.57
C VAL A 86 -3.29 -6.47 -9.35
N THR A 87 -2.07 -6.65 -8.84
CA THR A 87 -1.83 -7.46 -7.64
C THR A 87 -2.60 -6.93 -6.43
N LEU A 88 -2.63 -5.62 -6.23
CA LEU A 88 -3.36 -5.00 -5.13
C LEU A 88 -4.88 -5.06 -5.32
N GLU A 89 -5.38 -4.91 -6.55
CA GLU A 89 -6.80 -5.11 -6.87
C GLU A 89 -7.23 -6.54 -6.57
N VAL A 90 -6.43 -7.54 -6.96
CA VAL A 90 -6.69 -8.95 -6.66
C VAL A 90 -6.66 -9.21 -5.15
N ALA A 91 -5.66 -8.68 -4.44
CA ALA A 91 -5.60 -8.80 -2.98
C ALA A 91 -6.85 -8.22 -2.33
N LEU A 92 -7.24 -7.00 -2.70
CA LEU A 92 -8.43 -6.33 -2.16
C LEU A 92 -9.71 -7.09 -2.51
N ALA A 93 -9.82 -7.68 -3.70
CA ALA A 93 -10.98 -8.48 -4.10
C ALA A 93 -11.14 -9.72 -3.20
N ILE A 94 -10.05 -10.39 -2.85
CA ILE A 94 -10.08 -11.55 -1.93
C ILE A 94 -10.58 -11.13 -0.55
N PHE A 95 -10.09 -10.02 0.01
CA PHE A 95 -10.57 -9.52 1.30
C PHE A 95 -12.04 -9.12 1.28
N GLN A 96 -12.50 -8.47 0.20
CA GLN A 96 -13.90 -8.11 0.03
C GLN A 96 -14.81 -9.35 -0.03
N MET A 97 -14.36 -10.43 -0.69
CA MET A 97 -15.10 -11.70 -0.70
C MET A 97 -15.20 -12.31 0.70
N ALA A 98 -14.09 -12.33 1.46
CA ALA A 98 -14.08 -12.84 2.83
C ALA A 98 -15.03 -12.06 3.75
N ASP A 99 -15.07 -10.74 3.64
CA ASP A 99 -15.98 -9.90 4.41
C ASP A 99 -17.45 -10.09 4.01
N SER A 100 -17.71 -10.33 2.72
CA SER A 100 -19.06 -10.61 2.22
C SER A 100 -19.59 -11.93 2.77
N LEU A 101 -18.75 -12.96 2.90
CA LEU A 101 -19.11 -14.24 3.52
C LEU A 101 -19.48 -14.08 5.00
N LYS A 102 -18.69 -13.31 5.77
CA LYS A 102 -18.97 -13.01 7.19
C LYS A 102 -20.28 -12.25 7.41
N LYS A 103 -20.73 -11.45 6.44
CA LYS A 103 -22.02 -10.73 6.52
C LYS A 103 -23.20 -11.68 6.33
N ILE A 104 -23.06 -12.70 5.48
CA ILE A 104 -24.11 -13.70 5.25
C ILE A 104 -24.33 -14.55 6.50
N GLU A 105 -23.26 -14.99 7.17
CA GLU A 105 -23.33 -15.82 8.37
C GLU A 105 -24.03 -15.11 9.54
N ARG A 106 -23.82 -13.80 9.70
CA ARG A 106 -24.40 -12.99 10.77
C ARG A 106 -25.90 -12.72 10.61
N ASN A 107 -26.44 -12.91 9.40
CA ASN A 107 -27.84 -12.61 9.08
C ASN A 107 -28.72 -13.89 9.07
N ARG A 108 -28.15 -15.02 9.49
CA ARG A 108 -28.85 -16.26 9.82
C ARG A 108 -28.98 -16.37 11.35
#